data_AF-A0AA37T1C0-F1
#
_entry.id   AF-A0AA37T1C0-F1
#
_cell.length_a   1.000
_cell.length_b   1.000
_cell.length_c   1.000
_cell.angle_alpha   90.00
_cell.angle_beta   90.00
_cell.angle_gamma   90.00
#
_symmetry.space_group_name_H-M   'P 1'
#
loop_
_entity.id
_entity.type
_entity.pdbx_description
1 polymer ?
#
loop_
_entity_poly.entity_id
_entity_poly.type
_entity_poly.pdbx_seq_one_letter_code
_entity_poly.pdbx_strand_id
1 'polypeptide(L)'
;MNRVTLTTISLFSILLSACNNNTKDGLISSTPLYLGQNPPGLTPELFAPEIIRTEFREAEAAISPDLKSFYFRRRGGEYKYNTLVVVEWHEGQWTESVIGEKMGEPFLSADGQILHMGRKYMRRTESGWSDAMDRSAPLNNLPIMRLTSSLNGTYYFDDAVGEGNIRFSPITDGKREKPRALVDEIDMGPYRAHPYIAPDESYLIWDDQRASGFGRADLYISFRQQDGSWGPSINLGDEINTEYSEAFGSVSPDGKYFFFHRSPGGDKGDIFWVDAQFIDILKPKGTVPNTYMTEVVKEQ
;
A
#
# COMPACT_ATOMS: atom_id res chain seq x y z
N MET A 1 -86.08 23.01 -34.97
CA MET A 1 -85.34 21.91 -35.62
C MET A 1 -84.12 22.50 -36.33
N ASN A 2 -82.93 22.21 -35.78
CA ASN A 2 -81.57 22.10 -36.36
C ASN A 2 -81.19 23.08 -37.49
N ARG A 3 -80.11 23.87 -37.41
CA ARG A 3 -78.72 23.44 -37.14
C ARG A 3 -77.89 24.61 -36.55
N VAL A 4 -77.08 24.31 -35.55
CA VAL A 4 -76.03 25.19 -34.99
C VAL A 4 -74.72 24.87 -35.73
N THR A 5 -74.09 25.89 -36.31
CA THR A 5 -72.74 25.78 -36.88
C THR A 5 -71.77 26.40 -35.89
N LEU A 6 -70.99 25.57 -35.19
CA LEU A 6 -69.96 26.01 -34.24
C LEU A 6 -68.61 25.99 -34.97
N THR A 7 -68.03 27.16 -35.21
CA THR A 7 -66.69 27.30 -35.79
C THR A 7 -65.65 27.08 -34.70
N THR A 8 -64.97 25.93 -34.70
CA THR A 8 -63.82 25.64 -33.84
C THR A 8 -62.56 26.24 -34.44
N ILE A 9 -62.02 27.30 -33.83
CA ILE A 9 -60.68 27.82 -34.12
C ILE A 9 -59.69 26.93 -33.36
N SER A 10 -58.98 26.06 -34.08
CA SER A 10 -57.88 25.28 -33.52
C SER A 10 -56.62 26.14 -33.49
N LEU A 11 -56.11 26.36 -32.28
CA LEU A 11 -54.85 27.06 -32.01
C LEU A 11 -53.68 26.15 -32.45
N PHE A 12 -52.95 26.55 -33.47
CA PHE A 12 -51.78 25.82 -33.98
C PHE A 12 -50.57 26.18 -33.10
N SER A 13 -50.29 25.36 -32.10
CA SER A 13 -49.05 25.47 -31.29
C SER A 13 -47.89 24.90 -32.10
N ILE A 14 -47.06 25.77 -32.67
CA ILE A 14 -45.83 25.40 -33.36
C ILE A 14 -44.81 24.98 -32.29
N LEU A 15 -44.61 23.66 -32.16
CA LEU A 15 -43.50 23.05 -31.42
C LEU A 15 -42.19 23.37 -32.15
N LEU A 16 -41.39 24.28 -31.59
CA LEU A 16 -39.99 24.45 -31.96
C LEU A 16 -39.24 23.19 -31.52
N SER A 17 -38.81 22.39 -32.49
CA SER A 17 -37.80 21.34 -32.29
C SER A 17 -36.47 22.02 -31.97
N ALA A 18 -36.18 22.20 -30.68
CA ALA A 18 -34.82 22.38 -30.22
C ALA A 18 -34.17 20.99 -30.22
N CYS A 19 -33.15 20.80 -31.05
CA CYS A 19 -32.24 19.67 -30.97
C CYS A 19 -31.66 19.63 -29.56
N ASN A 20 -32.19 18.75 -28.71
CA ASN A 20 -31.58 18.44 -27.44
C ASN A 20 -30.34 17.62 -27.75
N ASN A 21 -29.19 18.28 -27.87
CA ASN A 21 -27.91 17.61 -27.72
C ASN A 21 -27.87 17.11 -26.27
N ASN A 22 -28.38 15.90 -26.06
CA ASN A 22 -28.10 15.11 -24.88
C ASN A 22 -26.62 14.69 -24.96
N THR A 23 -25.70 15.63 -24.78
CA THR A 23 -24.45 15.29 -24.13
C THR A 23 -24.83 14.92 -22.71
N LYS A 24 -25.10 13.63 -22.50
CA LYS A 24 -24.84 13.03 -21.20
C LYS A 24 -23.34 13.19 -20.99
N ASP A 25 -22.93 14.36 -20.50
CA ASP A 25 -21.71 14.46 -19.72
C ASP A 25 -21.95 13.54 -18.54
N GLY A 26 -21.53 12.29 -18.69
CA GLY A 26 -21.39 11.40 -17.56
C GLY A 26 -20.47 12.13 -16.60
N LEU A 27 -21.00 12.50 -15.44
CA LEU A 27 -20.18 12.76 -14.28
C LEU A 27 -19.38 11.49 -14.00
N ILE A 28 -18.25 11.33 -14.68
CA ILE A 28 -17.16 10.51 -14.19
C ILE A 28 -16.57 11.35 -13.07
N SER A 29 -17.18 11.26 -11.89
CA SER A 29 -16.51 11.61 -10.65
C SER A 29 -15.44 10.54 -10.42
N SER A 30 -14.39 10.54 -11.23
CA SER A 30 -13.24 9.69 -10.99
C SER A 30 -12.57 10.24 -9.74
N THR A 31 -12.63 9.51 -8.64
CA THR A 31 -11.77 9.78 -7.49
C THR A 31 -10.34 9.95 -8.02
N PRO A 32 -9.67 11.10 -7.76
CA PRO A 32 -8.30 11.27 -8.17
C PRO A 32 -7.46 10.23 -7.45
N LEU A 33 -6.74 9.38 -8.21
CA LEU A 33 -5.91 8.34 -7.63
C LEU A 33 -4.69 8.96 -6.92
N TYR A 34 -4.15 8.26 -5.93
CA TYR A 34 -2.90 8.63 -5.23
C TYR A 34 -2.88 10.10 -4.76
N LEU A 35 -3.92 10.49 -4.03
CA LEU A 35 -4.05 11.84 -3.48
C LEU A 35 -4.08 12.96 -4.55
N GLY A 36 -4.31 12.60 -5.82
CA GLY A 36 -4.34 13.53 -6.95
C GLY A 36 -2.96 13.97 -7.46
N GLN A 37 -1.88 13.33 -7.00
CA GLN A 37 -0.54 13.58 -7.54
C GLN A 37 -0.39 12.90 -8.91
N ASN A 38 0.30 13.56 -9.84
CA ASN A 38 0.70 12.92 -11.09
C ASN A 38 1.66 11.76 -10.82
N PRO A 39 1.47 10.59 -11.46
CA PRO A 39 2.38 9.45 -11.33
C PRO A 39 3.86 9.77 -11.57
N PRO A 40 4.78 9.16 -10.79
CA PRO A 40 6.21 9.29 -10.99
C PRO A 40 6.69 8.40 -12.14
N GLY A 41 7.91 8.64 -12.62
CA GLY A 41 8.63 7.72 -13.51
C GLY A 41 9.49 6.71 -12.73
N LEU A 42 10.58 6.26 -13.34
CA LEU A 42 11.57 5.35 -12.74
C LEU A 42 12.54 6.04 -11.75
N THR A 43 12.45 7.36 -11.61
CA THR A 43 13.22 8.12 -10.61
C THR A 43 12.31 8.44 -9.44
N PRO A 44 12.70 8.14 -8.19
CA PRO A 44 11.85 8.42 -7.03
C PRO A 44 11.57 9.90 -6.80
N GLU A 45 10.33 10.19 -6.43
CA GLU A 45 9.84 11.55 -6.09
C GLU A 45 9.22 11.55 -4.68
N LEU A 46 9.04 12.73 -4.09
CA LEU A 46 8.25 12.86 -2.86
C LEU A 46 6.79 12.53 -3.14
N PHE A 47 6.17 11.76 -2.24
CA PHE A 47 4.75 11.46 -2.34
C PHE A 47 3.90 12.54 -1.65
N ALA A 48 2.91 13.03 -2.39
CA ALA A 48 1.89 14.01 -2.02
C ALA A 48 2.37 15.12 -1.06
N PRO A 49 3.49 15.83 -1.35
CA PRO A 49 4.09 16.75 -0.38
C PRO A 49 3.16 17.91 0.02
N GLU A 50 2.22 18.29 -0.83
CA GLU A 50 1.23 19.33 -0.53
C GLU A 50 0.11 18.87 0.43
N ILE A 51 0.01 17.56 0.70
CA ILE A 51 -1.05 16.97 1.53
C ILE A 51 -0.46 16.33 2.80
N ILE A 52 0.59 15.51 2.67
CA ILE A 52 1.06 14.68 3.80
C ILE A 52 2.34 15.18 4.47
N ARG A 53 3.15 15.99 3.77
CA ARG A 53 4.50 16.31 4.25
C ARG A 53 4.45 17.41 5.30
N THR A 54 5.19 17.21 6.38
CA THR A 54 5.35 18.22 7.43
C THR A 54 6.83 18.44 7.74
N GLU A 55 7.14 19.13 8.85
CA GLU A 55 8.51 19.19 9.38
C GLU A 55 8.90 17.92 10.19
N PHE A 56 7.92 17.04 10.42
CA PHE A 56 8.07 15.80 11.18
C PHE A 56 8.42 14.63 10.26
N ARG A 57 8.58 13.45 10.86
CA ARG A 57 8.79 12.22 10.11
C ARG A 57 7.45 11.67 9.63
N GLU A 58 7.32 11.44 8.34
CA GLU A 58 6.28 10.63 7.71
C GLU A 58 6.86 9.33 7.17
N ALA A 59 6.30 8.19 7.54
CA ALA A 59 6.81 6.89 7.10
C ALA A 59 5.71 5.84 6.91
N GLU A 60 6.04 4.78 6.17
CA GLU A 60 5.21 3.58 5.95
C GLU A 60 3.89 3.86 5.27
N ALA A 61 3.87 3.71 3.95
CA ALA A 61 2.65 3.76 3.19
C ALA A 61 1.87 2.43 3.29
N ALA A 62 0.59 2.52 3.64
CA ALA A 62 -0.41 1.48 3.38
C ALA A 62 -1.61 2.10 2.67
N ILE A 63 -2.07 1.46 1.59
CA ILE A 63 -3.07 2.03 0.69
C ILE A 63 -4.24 1.05 0.59
N SER A 64 -5.47 1.55 0.66
CA SER A 64 -6.65 0.72 0.49
C SER A 64 -6.77 0.19 -0.95
N PRO A 65 -7.33 -1.00 -1.19
CA PRO A 65 -7.48 -1.56 -2.53
C PRO A 65 -8.26 -0.68 -3.51
N ASP A 66 -9.19 0.13 -3.00
CA ASP A 66 -9.95 1.10 -3.79
C ASP A 66 -9.20 2.43 -4.04
N LEU A 67 -7.96 2.55 -3.53
CA LEU A 67 -7.09 3.72 -3.61
C LEU A 67 -7.67 4.99 -2.99
N LYS A 68 -8.64 4.86 -2.07
CA LYS A 68 -9.34 5.98 -1.41
C LYS A 68 -8.85 6.31 0.00
N SER A 69 -8.01 5.48 0.60
CA SER A 69 -7.44 5.71 1.93
C SER A 69 -5.94 5.45 1.90
N PHE A 70 -5.15 6.43 2.36
CA PHE A 70 -3.70 6.35 2.49
C PHE A 70 -3.32 6.48 3.97
N TYR A 71 -2.77 5.41 4.53
CA TYR A 71 -2.36 5.33 5.93
C TYR A 71 -0.85 5.48 6.03
N PHE A 72 -0.39 6.22 7.03
CA PHE A 72 1.03 6.41 7.31
C PHE A 72 1.28 6.72 8.79
N ARG A 73 2.53 6.57 9.23
CA ARG A 73 2.96 6.98 10.57
C ARG A 73 3.55 8.38 10.53
N ARG A 74 3.13 9.23 11.46
CA ARG A 74 3.75 10.53 11.74
C ARG A 74 4.40 10.55 13.12
N ARG A 75 5.59 11.13 13.24
CA ARG A 75 6.32 11.28 14.52
C ARG A 75 7.23 12.51 14.52
N GLY A 76 7.24 13.25 15.62
CA GLY A 76 8.02 14.48 15.80
C GLY A 76 7.16 15.63 16.32
N GLY A 77 7.78 16.59 17.02
CA GLY A 77 7.09 17.76 17.58
C GLY A 77 5.90 17.40 18.47
N GLU A 78 4.69 17.73 18.01
CA GLU A 78 3.45 17.40 18.72
C GLU A 78 3.15 15.89 18.74
N TYR A 79 3.61 15.14 17.73
CA TYR A 79 3.49 13.69 17.63
C TYR A 79 4.60 13.01 18.43
N LYS A 80 4.44 12.97 19.76
CA LYS A 80 5.44 12.41 20.70
C LYS A 80 5.74 10.91 20.49
N TYR A 81 4.82 10.18 19.86
CA TYR A 81 4.92 8.76 19.57
C TYR A 81 4.63 8.52 18.09
N ASN A 82 4.85 7.28 17.63
CA ASN A 82 4.37 6.87 16.30
C ASN A 82 2.84 6.94 16.26
N THR A 83 2.29 7.93 15.56
CA THR A 83 0.86 8.15 15.41
C THR A 83 0.43 7.66 14.03
N LEU A 84 -0.61 6.83 13.99
CA LEU A 84 -1.20 6.39 12.75
C LEU A 84 -2.18 7.46 12.25
N VAL A 85 -1.91 7.95 11.05
CA VAL A 85 -2.68 8.97 10.34
C VAL A 85 -3.26 8.33 9.08
N VAL A 86 -4.43 8.81 8.66
CA VAL A 86 -5.04 8.44 7.38
C VAL A 86 -5.45 9.69 6.62
N VAL A 87 -5.23 9.71 5.31
CA VAL A 87 -5.87 10.63 4.37
C VAL A 87 -6.92 9.85 3.57
N GLU A 88 -8.17 10.29 3.62
CA GLU A 88 -9.29 9.60 2.97
C GLU A 88 -10.04 10.51 2.00
N TRP A 89 -10.50 9.92 0.88
CA TRP A 89 -11.31 10.62 -0.10
C TRP A 89 -12.80 10.54 0.25
N HIS A 90 -13.40 11.72 0.50
CA HIS A 90 -14.83 11.87 0.72
C HIS A 90 -15.37 13.01 -0.15
N GLU A 91 -16.40 12.72 -0.96
CA GLU A 91 -17.23 13.71 -1.66
C GLU A 91 -16.47 14.81 -2.45
N GLY A 92 -15.31 14.48 -3.05
CA GLY A 92 -14.54 15.46 -3.83
C GLY A 92 -13.30 16.01 -3.11
N GLN A 93 -13.04 15.59 -1.87
CA GLN A 93 -11.95 16.12 -1.06
C GLN A 93 -11.20 15.03 -0.31
N TRP A 94 -9.88 15.20 -0.21
CA TRP A 94 -9.01 14.45 0.68
C TRP A 94 -9.03 15.07 2.08
N THR A 95 -9.29 14.24 3.10
CA THR A 95 -9.34 14.68 4.51
C THR A 95 -8.37 13.85 5.34
N GLU A 96 -7.50 14.53 6.09
CA GLU A 96 -6.58 13.87 7.03
C GLU A 96 -7.26 13.69 8.39
N SER A 97 -7.03 12.54 9.05
CA SER A 97 -7.43 12.29 10.43
C SER A 97 -6.46 11.36 11.16
N VAL A 98 -6.48 11.40 12.50
CA VAL A 98 -5.67 10.53 13.35
C VAL A 98 -6.48 9.30 13.76
N ILE A 99 -5.94 8.11 13.49
CA ILE A 99 -6.52 6.85 13.94
C ILE A 99 -6.14 6.56 15.40
N GLY A 100 -4.88 6.81 15.77
CA GLY A 100 -4.43 6.63 17.15
C GLY A 100 -2.94 6.85 17.36
N GLU A 101 -2.58 7.14 18.62
CA GLU A 101 -1.19 7.24 19.06
C GLU A 101 -0.59 5.86 19.42
N LYS A 102 0.75 5.74 19.35
CA LYS A 102 1.50 4.51 19.70
C LYS A 102 1.07 3.29 18.88
N MET A 103 0.72 3.53 17.63
CA MET A 103 0.27 2.48 16.72
C MET A 103 1.47 1.83 16.01
N GLY A 104 1.33 0.52 15.79
CA GLY A 104 2.32 -0.26 15.05
C GLY A 104 2.32 0.07 13.56
N GLU A 105 3.15 -0.65 12.81
CA GLU A 105 3.42 -0.35 11.40
C GLU A 105 2.25 -0.78 10.51
N PRO A 106 1.64 0.16 9.76
CA PRO A 106 0.44 -0.14 9.00
C PRO A 106 0.77 -0.99 7.78
N PHE A 107 -0.06 -2.01 7.56
CA PHE A 107 -0.17 -2.75 6.31
C PHE A 107 -1.60 -3.24 6.13
N LEU A 108 -2.18 -3.02 4.96
CA LEU A 108 -3.52 -3.53 4.64
C LEU A 108 -3.41 -4.87 3.93
N SER A 109 -4.23 -5.83 4.34
CA SER A 109 -4.43 -7.06 3.57
C SER A 109 -4.97 -6.71 2.17
N ALA A 110 -4.69 -7.57 1.18
CA ALA A 110 -5.04 -7.31 -0.22
C ALA A 110 -6.57 -7.12 -0.45
N ASP A 111 -7.42 -7.68 0.41
CA ASP A 111 -8.87 -7.49 0.41
C ASP A 111 -9.35 -6.23 1.17
N GLY A 112 -8.43 -5.48 1.79
CA GLY A 112 -8.69 -4.29 2.59
C GLY A 112 -9.41 -4.56 3.92
N GLN A 113 -9.61 -5.83 4.31
CA GLN A 113 -10.41 -6.19 5.47
C GLN A 113 -9.63 -6.18 6.79
N ILE A 114 -8.29 -6.25 6.73
CA ILE A 114 -7.42 -6.28 7.91
C ILE A 114 -6.36 -5.20 7.78
N LEU A 115 -6.31 -4.32 8.78
CA LEU A 115 -5.19 -3.40 9.00
C LEU A 115 -4.25 -4.01 10.04
N HIS A 116 -3.10 -4.49 9.58
CA HIS A 116 -2.01 -4.95 10.43
C HIS A 116 -1.26 -3.77 11.01
N MET A 117 -0.90 -3.86 12.30
CA MET A 117 -0.13 -2.85 13.04
C MET A 117 0.86 -3.57 13.97
N GLY A 118 1.78 -4.31 13.36
CA GLY A 118 2.70 -5.21 14.07
C GLY A 118 1.99 -6.27 14.91
N ARG A 119 2.16 -6.20 16.24
CA ARG A 119 1.53 -7.09 17.24
C ARG A 119 0.01 -7.00 17.29
N LYS A 120 -0.58 -5.97 16.69
CA LYS A 120 -2.03 -5.78 16.69
C LYS A 120 -2.58 -5.76 15.27
N TYR A 121 -3.90 -5.88 15.18
CA TYR A 121 -4.64 -5.66 13.96
C TYR A 121 -6.04 -5.11 14.24
N MET A 122 -6.63 -4.47 13.25
CA MET A 122 -8.04 -4.08 13.23
C MET A 122 -8.73 -4.78 12.06
N ARG A 123 -10.04 -5.00 12.19
CA ARG A 123 -10.89 -5.49 11.12
C ARG A 123 -11.74 -4.36 10.58
N ARG A 124 -11.95 -4.33 9.28
CA ARG A 124 -12.87 -3.41 8.63
C ARG A 124 -14.29 -3.68 9.14
N THR A 125 -15.04 -2.62 9.38
CA THR A 125 -16.46 -2.64 9.74
C THR A 125 -17.25 -1.75 8.78
N GLU A 126 -18.58 -1.77 8.87
CA GLU A 126 -19.45 -0.87 8.10
C GLU A 126 -19.18 0.61 8.41
N SER A 127 -18.66 0.92 9.61
CA SER A 127 -18.42 2.27 10.12
C SER A 127 -16.94 2.65 10.24
N GLY A 128 -16.01 1.82 9.72
CA GLY A 128 -14.56 2.09 9.79
C GLY A 128 -13.74 0.88 10.24
N TRP A 129 -13.05 1.02 11.36
CA TRP A 129 -12.19 -0.02 11.94
C TRP A 129 -12.72 -0.47 13.30
N SER A 130 -12.61 -1.77 13.60
CA SER A 130 -12.84 -2.31 14.95
C SER A 130 -11.79 -1.80 15.95
N ASP A 131 -11.97 -2.06 17.25
CA ASP A 131 -10.87 -1.93 18.21
C ASP A 131 -9.65 -2.79 17.81
N ALA A 132 -8.46 -2.36 18.24
CA ALA A 132 -7.22 -3.06 17.97
C ALA A 132 -7.14 -4.37 18.79
N MET A 133 -7.03 -5.49 18.09
CA MET A 133 -6.97 -6.84 18.65
C MET A 133 -5.54 -7.38 18.67
N ASP A 134 -5.23 -8.17 19.70
CA ASP A 134 -3.96 -8.90 19.79
C ASP A 134 -3.94 -10.11 18.85
N ARG A 135 -2.74 -10.53 18.44
CA ARG A 135 -2.58 -11.78 17.68
C ARG A 135 -2.95 -12.99 18.53
N SER A 136 -3.41 -14.05 17.87
CA SER A 136 -3.54 -15.39 18.47
C SER A 136 -2.23 -16.16 18.39
N ALA A 137 -2.14 -17.28 19.11
CA ALA A 137 -1.05 -18.24 18.93
C ALA A 137 -0.95 -18.69 17.47
N PRO A 138 0.26 -18.90 16.92
CA PRO A 138 1.56 -18.87 17.60
C PRO A 138 2.24 -17.48 17.66
N LEU A 139 1.55 -16.37 17.33
CA LEU A 139 2.15 -15.03 17.21
C LEU A 139 1.94 -14.13 18.43
N ASN A 140 1.01 -14.48 19.32
CA ASN A 140 0.55 -13.65 20.44
C ASN A 140 1.66 -13.12 21.37
N ASN A 141 2.79 -13.81 21.48
CA ASN A 141 3.91 -13.41 22.34
C ASN A 141 5.11 -12.85 21.57
N LEU A 142 4.99 -12.69 20.24
CA LEU A 142 6.10 -12.25 19.42
C LEU A 142 6.19 -10.72 19.40
N PRO A 143 7.42 -10.18 19.44
CA PRO A 143 7.64 -8.76 19.54
C PRO A 143 7.53 -8.04 18.19
N ILE A 144 6.51 -8.34 17.38
CA ILE A 144 6.41 -7.97 15.97
C ILE A 144 6.41 -6.44 15.75
N MET A 145 7.25 -5.90 14.86
CA MET A 145 7.21 -4.49 14.46
C MET A 145 6.32 -4.30 13.23
N ARG A 146 6.68 -4.95 12.11
CA ARG A 146 5.90 -5.00 10.86
C ARG A 146 5.34 -6.38 10.62
N LEU A 147 4.12 -6.44 10.08
CA LEU A 147 3.56 -7.67 9.53
C LEU A 147 2.87 -7.38 8.21
N THR A 148 3.27 -8.10 7.18
CA THR A 148 2.64 -8.09 5.85
C THR A 148 2.05 -9.46 5.54
N SER A 149 1.05 -9.51 4.66
CA SER A 149 0.28 -10.72 4.37
C SER A 149 0.08 -10.92 2.88
N SER A 150 0.17 -12.18 2.43
CA SER A 150 -0.14 -12.58 1.06
C SER A 150 -1.62 -12.96 0.89
N LEU A 151 -2.08 -13.12 -0.35
CA LEU A 151 -3.41 -13.66 -0.68
C LEU A 151 -3.60 -15.10 -0.19
N ASN A 152 -2.51 -15.87 -0.07
CA ASN A 152 -2.53 -17.20 0.51
C ASN A 152 -2.67 -17.18 2.05
N GLY A 153 -2.68 -16.00 2.67
CA GLY A 153 -2.79 -15.83 4.12
C GLY A 153 -1.48 -16.05 4.88
N THR A 154 -0.36 -16.22 4.16
CA THR A 154 0.98 -16.29 4.74
C THR A 154 1.34 -14.94 5.32
N TYR A 155 1.81 -14.93 6.57
CA TYR A 155 2.35 -13.71 7.19
C TYR A 155 3.86 -13.67 7.03
N TYR A 156 4.39 -12.50 6.71
CA TYR A 156 5.81 -12.17 6.73
C TYR A 156 6.00 -11.00 7.70
N PHE A 157 6.94 -11.11 8.63
CA PHE A 157 7.08 -10.14 9.73
C PHE A 157 8.48 -10.14 10.33
N ASP A 158 8.83 -9.08 11.05
CA ASP A 158 10.08 -8.94 11.80
C ASP A 158 9.83 -8.92 13.33
N ASP A 159 10.91 -8.89 14.13
CA ASP A 159 10.88 -8.89 15.59
C ASP A 159 11.64 -7.68 16.17
N ALA A 160 11.10 -7.01 17.20
CA ALA A 160 11.68 -5.78 17.78
C ALA A 160 12.86 -5.96 18.75
N VAL A 161 13.12 -7.18 19.26
CA VAL A 161 14.09 -7.41 20.36
C VAL A 161 15.10 -8.54 20.08
N GLY A 162 14.97 -9.25 18.97
CA GLY A 162 16.03 -10.14 18.49
C GLY A 162 16.97 -9.40 17.54
N GLU A 163 18.16 -9.93 17.26
CA GLU A 163 18.84 -9.60 16.00
C GLU A 163 17.82 -9.84 14.87
N GLY A 164 17.35 -8.73 14.27
CA GLY A 164 16.08 -8.64 13.54
C GLY A 164 15.90 -9.79 12.56
N ASN A 165 15.11 -10.79 12.92
CA ASN A 165 14.84 -11.92 12.05
C ASN A 165 13.53 -11.64 11.33
N ILE A 166 13.60 -11.53 10.01
CA ILE A 166 12.42 -11.67 9.17
C ILE A 166 11.98 -13.14 9.22
N ARG A 167 10.71 -13.36 9.53
CA ARG A 167 10.08 -14.66 9.63
C ARG A 167 8.85 -14.73 8.75
N PHE A 168 8.41 -15.95 8.49
CA PHE A 168 7.13 -16.19 7.86
C PHE A 168 6.34 -17.31 8.54
N SER A 169 5.01 -17.24 8.41
CA SER A 169 4.05 -18.15 9.03
C SER A 169 2.92 -18.43 8.04
N PRO A 170 2.98 -19.54 7.30
CA PRO A 170 1.94 -19.94 6.35
C PRO A 170 0.70 -20.49 7.06
N ILE A 171 -0.36 -20.70 6.28
CA ILE A 171 -1.53 -21.45 6.68
C ILE A 171 -1.53 -22.79 5.94
N THR A 172 -1.60 -23.89 6.69
CA THR A 172 -1.72 -25.25 6.17
C THR A 172 -2.96 -25.90 6.80
N ASP A 173 -3.84 -26.47 5.98
CA ASP A 173 -5.12 -27.06 6.40
C ASP A 173 -5.96 -26.13 7.30
N GLY A 174 -5.99 -24.84 6.96
CA GLY A 174 -6.70 -23.80 7.70
C GLY A 174 -6.08 -23.42 9.05
N LYS A 175 -4.89 -23.93 9.37
CA LYS A 175 -4.17 -23.65 10.62
C LYS A 175 -2.89 -22.87 10.35
N ARG A 176 -2.68 -21.83 11.17
CA ARG A 176 -1.46 -21.03 11.12
C ARG A 176 -0.28 -21.81 11.70
N GLU A 177 0.78 -21.94 10.91
CA GLU A 177 2.00 -22.63 11.32
C GLU A 177 2.87 -21.80 12.26
N LYS A 178 3.74 -22.48 13.03
CA LYS A 178 4.77 -21.82 13.82
C LYS A 178 5.71 -21.03 12.88
N PRO A 179 6.08 -19.78 13.22
CA PRO A 179 6.94 -18.99 12.36
C PRO A 179 8.32 -19.59 12.15
N ARG A 180 8.84 -19.50 10.93
CA ARG A 180 10.19 -19.91 10.51
C ARG A 180 11.01 -18.70 10.08
N ALA A 181 12.32 -18.74 10.30
CA ALA A 181 13.21 -17.65 9.92
C ALA A 181 13.46 -17.68 8.41
N LEU A 182 13.45 -16.51 7.77
CA LEU A 182 13.63 -16.39 6.33
C LEU A 182 15.11 -16.36 5.93
N VAL A 183 15.99 -16.13 6.89
CA VAL A 183 17.46 -16.16 6.73
C VAL A 183 17.97 -17.56 6.39
N ASP A 184 17.17 -18.60 6.65
CA ASP A 184 17.45 -19.97 6.25
C ASP A 184 17.12 -20.20 4.76
N GLU A 185 16.39 -19.28 4.12
CA GLU A 185 15.92 -19.38 2.72
C GLU A 185 16.50 -18.28 1.81
N ILE A 186 16.89 -17.13 2.37
CA ILE A 186 17.39 -15.96 1.66
C ILE A 186 18.66 -15.44 2.34
N ASP A 187 19.69 -15.13 1.56
CA ASP A 187 20.85 -14.39 2.06
C ASP A 187 20.44 -12.97 2.49
N MET A 188 20.46 -12.73 3.79
CA MET A 188 20.09 -11.46 4.42
C MET A 188 21.21 -10.99 5.37
N GLY A 189 21.46 -9.69 5.38
CA GLY A 189 22.43 -9.04 6.25
C GLY A 189 22.00 -8.99 7.72
N PRO A 190 22.89 -8.50 8.60
CA PRO A 190 22.69 -8.58 10.05
C PRO A 190 21.58 -7.67 10.59
N TYR A 191 21.27 -6.55 9.90
CA TYR A 191 20.25 -5.60 10.31
C TYR A 191 19.17 -5.51 9.25
N ARG A 192 18.23 -6.45 9.32
CA ARG A 192 17.15 -6.66 8.35
C ARG A 192 15.80 -6.45 9.02
N ALA A 193 14.90 -5.73 8.37
CA ALA A 193 13.58 -5.41 8.92
C ALA A 193 12.55 -5.08 7.84
N HIS A 194 11.32 -4.86 8.30
CA HIS A 194 10.19 -4.33 7.57
C HIS A 194 9.86 -5.05 6.24
N PRO A 195 9.64 -6.38 6.28
CA PRO A 195 9.38 -7.16 5.07
C PRO A 195 8.05 -6.75 4.40
N TYR A 196 8.06 -6.65 3.08
CA TYR A 196 6.90 -6.60 2.20
C TYR A 196 6.88 -7.84 1.33
N ILE A 197 5.81 -8.62 1.45
CA ILE A 197 5.51 -9.74 0.56
C ILE A 197 4.53 -9.28 -0.53
N ALA A 198 4.83 -9.59 -1.79
CA ALA A 198 3.86 -9.42 -2.88
C ALA A 198 2.58 -10.25 -2.60
N PRO A 199 1.38 -9.80 -3.00
CA PRO A 199 0.14 -10.53 -2.75
C PRO A 199 0.17 -11.98 -3.26
N ASP A 200 0.84 -12.23 -4.38
CA ASP A 200 1.01 -13.56 -4.99
C ASP A 200 2.28 -14.31 -4.53
N GLU A 201 3.01 -13.77 -3.55
CA GLU A 201 4.28 -14.27 -3.04
C GLU A 201 5.40 -14.38 -4.09
N SER A 202 5.29 -13.70 -5.23
CA SER A 202 6.27 -13.77 -6.32
C SER A 202 7.59 -13.03 -6.01
N TYR A 203 7.56 -12.05 -5.11
CA TYR A 203 8.75 -11.36 -4.61
C TYR A 203 8.57 -10.88 -3.18
N LEU A 204 9.70 -10.66 -2.50
CA LEU A 204 9.80 -10.07 -1.17
C LEU A 204 10.77 -8.89 -1.20
N ILE A 205 10.39 -7.78 -0.58
CA ILE A 205 11.23 -6.60 -0.37
C ILE A 205 11.46 -6.41 1.13
N TRP A 206 12.66 -5.99 1.53
CA TRP A 206 12.97 -5.63 2.93
C TRP A 206 14.07 -4.57 2.96
N ASP A 207 14.24 -3.91 4.11
CA ASP A 207 15.43 -3.09 4.35
C ASP A 207 16.50 -3.89 5.09
N ASP A 208 17.75 -3.64 4.73
CA ASP A 208 18.92 -4.38 5.17
C ASP A 208 20.14 -3.46 5.20
N GLN A 209 20.97 -3.54 6.25
CA GLN A 209 22.25 -2.85 6.30
C GLN A 209 23.39 -3.82 6.05
N ARG A 210 24.09 -3.63 4.92
CA ARG A 210 25.24 -4.43 4.50
C ARG A 210 26.45 -3.54 4.24
N ALA A 211 27.65 -4.10 4.42
CA ALA A 211 28.90 -3.38 4.14
C ALA A 211 29.06 -2.97 2.66
N SER A 212 28.37 -3.66 1.74
CA SER A 212 28.34 -3.36 0.30
C SER A 212 27.21 -2.42 -0.13
N GLY A 213 26.43 -1.88 0.82
CA GLY A 213 25.32 -0.96 0.54
C GLY A 213 25.77 0.47 0.23
N PHE A 214 24.81 1.34 -0.09
CA PHE A 214 25.04 2.74 -0.47
C PHE A 214 25.15 3.69 0.73
N GLY A 215 24.55 3.31 1.86
CA GLY A 215 24.53 4.18 3.03
C GLY A 215 24.21 3.45 4.32
N ARG A 216 23.07 3.82 4.93
CA ARG A 216 22.63 3.23 6.19
C ARG A 216 21.89 1.92 5.90
N ALA A 217 20.57 1.94 5.93
CA ALA A 217 19.77 0.80 5.49
C ALA A 217 19.40 1.02 4.03
N ASP A 218 19.59 -0.03 3.22
CA ASP A 218 19.22 -0.08 1.82
C ASP A 218 18.02 -1.02 1.66
N LEU A 219 17.23 -0.85 0.61
CA LEU A 219 16.20 -1.79 0.21
C LEU A 219 16.76 -2.88 -0.70
N TYR A 220 16.32 -4.11 -0.45
CA TYR A 220 16.64 -5.32 -1.21
C TYR A 220 15.38 -6.04 -1.64
N ILE A 221 15.49 -6.82 -2.72
CA ILE A 221 14.43 -7.69 -3.24
C ILE A 221 14.95 -9.11 -3.47
N SER A 222 14.10 -10.10 -3.28
CA SER A 222 14.31 -11.48 -3.75
C SER A 222 13.06 -11.97 -4.46
N PHE A 223 13.26 -12.80 -5.48
CA PHE A 223 12.20 -13.35 -6.32
C PHE A 223 11.99 -14.83 -6.05
N ARG A 224 10.73 -15.25 -6.01
CA ARG A 224 10.37 -16.66 -5.92
C ARG A 224 10.69 -17.36 -7.23
N GLN A 225 11.39 -18.49 -7.13
CA GLN A 225 11.76 -19.34 -8.25
C GLN A 225 10.64 -20.35 -8.57
N GLN A 226 10.67 -20.94 -9.77
CA GLN A 226 9.66 -21.93 -10.19
C GLN A 226 9.60 -23.18 -9.31
N ASP A 227 10.71 -23.55 -8.66
CA ASP A 227 10.77 -24.68 -7.73
C ASP A 227 10.26 -24.32 -6.32
N GLY A 228 9.79 -23.08 -6.11
CA GLY A 228 9.32 -22.59 -4.84
C GLY A 228 10.43 -22.17 -3.87
N SER A 229 11.70 -22.15 -4.27
CA SER A 229 12.77 -21.52 -3.50
C SER A 229 12.78 -19.99 -3.68
N TRP A 230 13.48 -19.29 -2.80
CA TRP A 230 13.80 -17.88 -2.99
C TRP A 230 15.13 -17.71 -3.74
N GLY A 231 15.18 -16.74 -4.64
CA GLY A 231 16.40 -16.36 -5.33
C GLY A 231 17.39 -15.59 -4.44
N PRO A 232 18.59 -15.29 -4.97
CA PRO A 232 19.52 -14.41 -4.27
C PRO A 232 18.90 -13.03 -4.03
N SER A 233 19.35 -12.36 -2.96
CA SER A 233 18.98 -10.99 -2.68
C SER A 233 19.64 -10.02 -3.68
N ILE A 234 18.88 -9.03 -4.13
CA ILE A 234 19.28 -8.02 -5.11
C ILE A 234 19.08 -6.65 -4.45
N ASN A 235 20.14 -5.84 -4.39
CA ASN A 235 20.04 -4.44 -3.93
C ASN A 235 19.25 -3.62 -4.97
N LEU A 236 18.36 -2.73 -4.53
CA LEU A 236 17.51 -1.93 -5.44
C LEU A 236 18.26 -0.84 -6.24
N GLY A 237 19.57 -0.69 -6.04
CA GLY A 237 20.41 0.23 -6.80
C GLY A 237 20.40 1.67 -6.27
N ASP A 238 21.23 2.51 -6.87
CA ASP A 238 21.52 3.89 -6.46
C ASP A 238 20.42 4.92 -6.81
N GLU A 239 19.46 4.55 -7.65
CA GLU A 239 18.26 5.37 -7.89
C GLU A 239 17.34 5.36 -6.66
N ILE A 240 17.25 4.23 -5.95
CA ILE A 240 16.41 4.06 -4.76
C ILE A 240 17.23 4.23 -3.48
N ASN A 241 18.37 3.55 -3.38
CA ASN A 241 19.20 3.55 -2.17
C ASN A 241 20.22 4.69 -2.21
N THR A 242 20.33 5.41 -1.09
CA THR A 242 21.19 6.61 -0.98
C THR A 242 22.13 6.51 0.21
N GLU A 243 22.85 7.59 0.54
CA GLU A 243 23.61 7.67 1.78
C GLU A 243 22.72 7.65 3.05
N TYR A 244 21.41 7.84 2.89
CA TYR A 244 20.42 7.86 3.97
C TYR A 244 19.94 6.46 4.35
N SER A 245 18.89 6.38 5.16
CA SER A 245 18.20 5.13 5.47
C SER A 245 16.94 5.03 4.62
N GLU A 246 16.92 4.09 3.69
CA GLU A 246 15.72 3.63 3.01
C GLU A 246 15.08 2.48 3.79
N ALA A 247 13.76 2.55 4.00
CA ALA A 247 13.04 1.55 4.77
C ALA A 247 11.56 1.48 4.40
N PHE A 248 10.88 0.45 4.91
CA PHE A 248 9.41 0.32 4.85
C PHE A 248 8.84 0.26 3.43
N GLY A 249 9.53 -0.42 2.53
CA GLY A 249 9.07 -0.63 1.16
C GLY A 249 7.66 -1.23 1.10
N SER A 250 6.81 -0.75 0.19
CA SER A 250 5.52 -1.36 -0.14
C SER A 250 5.11 -1.05 -1.57
N VAL A 251 4.40 -1.95 -2.23
CA VAL A 251 3.84 -1.72 -3.57
C VAL A 251 2.34 -1.44 -3.45
N SER A 252 1.83 -0.52 -4.27
CA SER A 252 0.40 -0.18 -4.32
C SER A 252 -0.47 -1.40 -4.63
N PRO A 253 -1.75 -1.41 -4.19
CA PRO A 253 -2.67 -2.51 -4.44
C PRO A 253 -2.93 -2.83 -5.92
N ASP A 254 -2.70 -1.87 -6.82
CA ASP A 254 -2.78 -2.10 -8.27
C ASP A 254 -1.42 -2.44 -8.90
N GLY A 255 -0.38 -2.59 -8.08
CA GLY A 255 0.95 -3.03 -8.48
C GLY A 255 1.79 -2.00 -9.23
N LYS A 256 1.31 -0.77 -9.40
CA LYS A 256 1.94 0.23 -10.28
C LYS A 256 3.07 1.04 -9.64
N TYR A 257 2.99 1.32 -8.35
CA TYR A 257 3.96 2.19 -7.70
C TYR A 257 4.52 1.57 -6.43
N PHE A 258 5.82 1.76 -6.24
CA PHE A 258 6.53 1.39 -5.04
C PHE A 258 6.68 2.64 -4.15
N PHE A 259 6.39 2.49 -2.87
CA PHE A 259 6.51 3.50 -1.84
C PHE A 259 7.59 3.07 -0.85
N PHE A 260 8.36 4.03 -0.38
CA PHE A 260 9.37 3.79 0.64
C PHE A 260 9.61 5.07 1.43
N HIS A 261 10.22 4.93 2.61
CA HIS A 261 10.61 6.06 3.43
C HIS A 261 12.12 6.26 3.31
N ARG A 262 12.55 7.52 3.19
CA ARG A 262 13.96 7.92 3.20
C ARG A 262 14.23 8.86 4.37
N SER A 263 15.21 8.52 5.21
CA SER A 263 15.50 9.29 6.42
C SER A 263 16.99 9.60 6.63
N PRO A 264 17.34 10.88 6.87
CA PRO A 264 18.66 11.26 7.34
C PRO A 264 18.91 10.92 8.82
N GLY A 265 17.94 10.33 9.51
CA GLY A 265 17.98 9.95 10.93
C GLY A 265 17.16 10.87 11.84
N GLY A 266 16.93 10.40 13.07
CA GLY A 266 16.09 11.09 14.06
C GLY A 266 14.61 11.07 13.69
N ASP A 267 13.87 12.07 14.14
CA ASP A 267 12.44 12.25 13.83
C ASP A 267 12.25 13.04 12.53
N LYS A 268 13.02 12.70 11.50
CA LYS A 268 12.94 13.27 10.14
C LYS A 268 12.88 12.18 9.09
N GLY A 269 12.22 12.45 7.97
CA GLY A 269 12.13 11.56 6.82
C GLY A 269 10.77 11.67 6.17
N ASP A 270 10.75 11.44 4.87
CA ASP A 270 9.56 11.61 4.03
C ASP A 270 9.24 10.28 3.32
N ILE A 271 8.01 10.18 2.81
CA ILE A 271 7.59 9.07 1.94
C ILE A 271 7.90 9.46 0.49
N PHE A 272 8.63 8.58 -0.18
CA PHE A 272 8.91 8.64 -1.60
C PHE A 272 8.12 7.57 -2.33
N TRP A 273 7.94 7.80 -3.64
CA TRP A 273 7.32 6.84 -4.54
C TRP A 273 7.99 6.83 -5.91
N VAL A 274 7.88 5.71 -6.62
CA VAL A 274 8.49 5.47 -7.94
C VAL A 274 7.64 4.45 -8.70
N ASP A 275 7.69 4.46 -10.03
CA ASP A 275 7.11 3.41 -10.87
C ASP A 275 7.69 2.04 -10.50
N ALA A 276 6.83 1.08 -10.17
CA ALA A 276 7.22 -0.26 -9.74
C ALA A 276 7.80 -1.13 -10.88
N GLN A 277 7.84 -0.65 -12.12
CA GLN A 277 8.43 -1.35 -13.27
C GLN A 277 9.90 -1.76 -13.04
N PHE A 278 10.65 -1.09 -12.15
CA PHE A 278 12.00 -1.55 -11.80
C PHE A 278 12.02 -2.99 -11.25
N ILE A 279 10.94 -3.47 -10.63
CA ILE A 279 10.81 -4.84 -10.14
C ILE A 279 10.90 -5.83 -11.31
N ASP A 280 10.24 -5.54 -12.43
CA ASP A 280 10.31 -6.38 -13.63
C ASP A 280 11.68 -6.31 -14.29
N ILE A 281 12.36 -5.16 -14.23
CA ILE A 281 13.73 -4.99 -14.74
C ILE A 281 14.72 -5.86 -13.94
N LEU A 282 14.56 -5.93 -12.62
CA LEU A 282 15.43 -6.72 -11.73
C LEU A 282 15.13 -8.22 -11.77
N LYS A 283 13.96 -8.62 -12.26
CA LYS A 283 13.47 -10.00 -12.21
C LYS A 283 14.34 -10.96 -13.04
N PRO A 284 14.97 -11.98 -12.42
CA PRO A 284 15.74 -12.98 -13.16
C PRO A 284 14.87 -13.84 -14.09
N LYS A 285 15.45 -14.27 -15.22
CA LYS A 285 14.82 -15.26 -16.11
C LYS A 285 14.64 -16.60 -15.38
N GLY A 286 13.43 -17.16 -15.40
CA GLY A 286 13.11 -18.44 -14.74
C GLY A 286 12.38 -18.34 -13.40
N THR A 287 11.98 -17.14 -12.99
CA THR A 287 11.17 -16.88 -11.80
C THR A 287 9.66 -17.03 -12.08
N VAL A 288 8.84 -17.16 -11.03
CA VAL A 288 7.38 -17.26 -11.15
C VAL A 288 6.83 -15.98 -11.78
N PRO A 289 5.98 -16.02 -12.83
CA PRO A 289 5.35 -14.82 -13.40
C PRO A 289 4.56 -14.06 -12.31
N ASN A 290 4.59 -12.72 -12.36
CA ASN A 290 3.76 -11.91 -11.47
C ASN A 290 2.33 -11.97 -12.02
N THR A 291 1.49 -12.80 -11.43
CA THR A 291 0.12 -13.04 -11.92
C THR A 291 -0.88 -12.03 -11.36
N TYR A 292 -0.51 -11.33 -10.28
CA TYR A 292 -1.36 -10.31 -9.66
C TYR A 292 -1.62 -9.12 -10.60
N MET A 293 -0.64 -8.74 -11.43
CA MET A 293 -0.76 -7.63 -12.39
C MET A 293 -1.80 -7.87 -13.50
N THR A 294 -2.15 -9.13 -13.78
CA THR A 294 -3.06 -9.49 -14.89
C THR A 294 -4.54 -9.50 -14.52
N GLU A 295 -4.91 -9.56 -13.24
CA GLU A 295 -6.31 -9.72 -12.82
C GLU A 295 -6.99 -8.41 -12.42
N VAL A 296 -6.26 -7.44 -11.85
CA VAL A 296 -6.83 -6.16 -11.39
C VAL A 296 -7.23 -5.22 -12.53
N VAL A 297 -6.71 -5.43 -13.75
CA VAL A 297 -7.02 -4.58 -14.93
C VAL A 297 -8.29 -5.03 -15.68
N LYS A 298 -8.95 -6.13 -15.28
CA LYS A 298 -10.14 -6.64 -15.98
C LYS A 298 -11.48 -6.22 -15.39
N GLU A 299 -11.50 -5.57 -14.22
CA GLU A 299 -12.74 -5.10 -13.59
C GLU A 299 -12.66 -3.62 -13.19
N GLN A 300 -12.51 -2.72 -14.17
CA GLN A 300 -12.91 -1.31 -14.06
C GLN A 300 -13.45 -0.80 -15.40
#